data_AF-A0A0G0GUL7-F1
#
_entry.id   AF-A0A0G0GUL7-F1
#
_cell.length_a   1.000
_cell.length_b   1.000
_cell.length_c   1.000
_cell.angle_alpha   90.00
_cell.angle_beta   90.00
_cell.angle_gamma   90.00
#
_symmetry.space_group_name_H-M   'P 1'
#
loop_
_entity.id
_entity.type
_entity.pdbx_description
1 polymer ?
#
loop_
_entity_poly.entity_id
_entity_poly.type
_entity_poly.pdbx_seq_one_letter_code
_entity_poly.pdbx_strand_id
1 'polypeptide(L)' 'MSTIQILSYIEIALSAGLLIVILLQQGGSGLGTIFGGSGGESYRSKRGVEALLYRVTVLLIVLFIADALAIAVIGSK' A
#
# COMPACT_ATOMS: atom_id res chain seq x y z
N MET A 1 18.70 -22.82 1.93
CA MET A 1 18.33 -21.44 1.56
C MET A 1 18.81 -20.52 2.67
N SER A 2 19.47 -19.42 2.34
CA SER A 2 19.86 -18.46 3.38
C SER A 2 18.61 -17.73 3.89
N THR A 3 18.58 -17.38 5.18
CA THR A 3 17.46 -16.63 5.76
C THR A 3 17.22 -15.31 5.03
N ILE A 4 18.29 -14.65 4.57
CA ILE A 4 18.22 -13.41 3.77
C ILE A 4 17.50 -13.64 2.43
N GLN A 5 17.79 -14.75 1.73
CA GLN A 5 17.10 -15.07 0.47
C GLN A 5 15.59 -15.20 0.66
N ILE A 6 15.16 -15.83 1.76
CA ILE A 6 13.74 -15.99 2.07
C ILE A 6 13.08 -14.62 2.30
N LEU A 7 13.72 -13.74 3.08
CA LEU A 7 13.22 -12.39 3.34
C LEU A 7 13.16 -11.56 2.04
N SER A 8 14.20 -11.59 1.20
CA SER A 8 14.17 -10.86 -0.08
C SER A 8 13.04 -11.31 -1.01
N TYR A 9 12.70 -12.60 -1.04
CA TYR A 9 11.53 -13.06 -1.81
C TYR A 9 10.21 -12.53 -1.24
N ILE A 10 10.10 -12.41 0.09
CA ILE A 10 8.93 -11.83 0.76
C ILE A 10 8.83 -10.33 0.47
N GLU A 11 9.93 -9.58 0.55
CA GLU A 11 9.99 -8.15 0.27
C GLU A 11 9.54 -7.82 -1.17
N ILE A 12 9.98 -8.63 -2.14
CA ILE A 12 9.55 -8.50 -3.54
C ILE A 12 8.05 -8.73 -3.67
N ALA A 13 7.49 -9.74 -2.98
CA ALA A 13 6.05 -10.00 -3.01
C ALA A 13 5.26 -8.84 -2.37
N LEU A 14 5.71 -8.33 -1.22
CA LEU A 14 5.09 -7.22 -0.50
C LEU A 14 5.11 -5.92 -1.31
N SER A 15 6.24 -5.59 -1.94
CA SER A 15 6.37 -4.39 -2.79
C SER A 15 5.46 -4.45 -4.03
N ALA A 16 5.39 -5.60 -4.71
CA ALA A 16 4.48 -5.79 -5.83
C ALA A 16 3.01 -5.67 -5.40
N GLY A 17 2.63 -6.26 -4.27
CA GLY A 17 1.30 -6.14 -3.68
C GLY A 17 0.95 -4.69 -3.33
N LEU A 18 1.87 -3.96 -2.70
CA LEU A 18 1.70 -2.54 -2.40
C LEU A 18 1.49 -1.69 -3.64
N LEU A 19 2.27 -1.92 -4.70
CA LEU A 19 2.12 -1.22 -5.97
C LEU A 19 0.70 -1.37 -6.54
N ILE A 20 0.21 -2.61 -6.63
CA ILE A 20 -1.14 -2.91 -7.14
C ILE A 20 -2.20 -2.22 -6.27
N VAL A 21 -2.10 -2.35 -4.95
CA VAL A 21 -3.10 -1.82 -4.01
C VAL A 21 -3.09 -0.28 -4.01
N ILE A 22 -1.93 0.37 -4.14
CA ILE A 22 -1.81 1.84 -4.23
C ILE A 22 -2.42 2.33 -5.54
N LEU A 23 -2.15 1.68 -6.67
CA LEU A 23 -2.74 2.06 -7.96
C LEU A 23 -4.27 1.97 -7.92
N LEU A 24 -4.82 0.93 -7.29
CA LEU A 24 -6.28 0.77 -7.11
C LEU A 24 -6.89 1.87 -6.20
N GLN A 25 -6.12 2.48 -5.30
CA GLN A 25 -6.58 3.57 -4.43
C GLN A 25 -6.63 4.94 -5.12
N GLN A 26 -5.89 5.16 -6.22
CA GLN A 26 -5.78 6.49 -6.87
C GLN A 26 -7.07 6.93 -7.61
N GLY A 27 -8.02 6.03 -7.86
CA GLY A 27 -9.19 6.28 -8.71
C GLY A 27 -10.26 7.25 -8.18
N GLY A 28 -10.18 7.70 -6.93
CA GLY A 28 -11.24 8.50 -6.29
C GLY A 28 -11.02 10.01 -6.20
N SER A 29 -9.80 10.52 -6.39
CA SER A 29 -9.46 11.88 -5.91
C SER A 29 -8.57 12.73 -6.82
N GLY A 30 -8.12 12.22 -7.98
CA GLY A 30 -6.93 12.75 -8.66
C GLY A 30 -7.13 13.88 -9.68
N LEU A 31 -8.29 13.99 -10.33
CA LEU A 31 -8.46 14.93 -11.47
C LEU A 31 -9.68 15.83 -11.36
N GLY A 32 -10.82 15.36 -10.86
CA GLY A 32 -12.04 16.18 -10.72
C GLY A 32 -11.94 17.28 -9.64
N THR A 33 -11.05 17.11 -8.66
CA THR A 33 -10.84 18.03 -7.53
C THR A 33 -9.96 19.23 -7.89
N ILE A 34 -9.09 19.10 -8.89
CA ILE A 34 -8.11 20.12 -9.30
C ILE A 34 -8.74 21.18 -10.22
N PHE A 35 -9.80 20.84 -10.95
CA PHE A 35 -10.45 21.72 -11.93
C PHE A 35 -11.62 22.57 -11.36
N GLY A 36 -11.71 22.76 -10.05
CA GLY A 36 -12.75 23.62 -9.44
C GLY A 36 -14.19 23.15 -9.67
N GLY A 37 -14.38 21.90 -10.10
CA GLY A 37 -15.69 21.32 -10.30
C GLY A 37 -16.37 21.07 -8.97
N SER A 38 -17.39 21.88 -8.67
CA SER A 38 -18.49 21.52 -7.76
C SER A 38 -19.33 20.36 -8.35
N GLY A 39 -18.66 19.30 -8.82
CA GLY A 39 -19.22 18.11 -9.43
C GLY A 39 -19.58 17.11 -8.35
N GLY A 40 -20.57 17.48 -7.55
CA GLY A 40 -21.18 16.60 -6.56
C GLY A 40 -20.27 16.33 -5.37
N GLU A 41 -20.58 16.99 -4.26
CA GLU A 41 -20.57 16.36 -2.95
C GLU A 41 -21.31 15.00 -3.02
N SER A 42 -20.69 13.98 -3.61
CA SER A 42 -20.94 12.63 -3.18
C SER A 42 -20.21 12.48 -1.86
N TYR A 43 -20.80 13.07 -0.82
CA TYR A 43 -20.85 12.51 0.53
C TYR A 43 -21.54 11.13 0.50
N ARG A 44 -21.27 10.31 -0.53
CA ARG A 44 -21.37 8.87 -0.43
C ARG A 44 -20.22 8.47 0.47
N SER A 45 -20.50 8.57 1.76
CA SER A 45 -19.78 7.95 2.86
C SER A 45 -19.11 6.68 2.33
N LYS A 46 -17.77 6.65 2.39
CA LYS A 46 -16.88 5.59 1.92
C LYS A 46 -17.20 4.27 2.64
N ARG A 47 -18.36 3.67 2.36
CA ARG A 47 -18.87 2.51 3.09
C ARG A 47 -18.45 1.25 2.36
N GLY A 48 -17.30 0.72 2.76
CA GLY A 48 -16.88 -0.64 2.45
C GLY A 48 -15.51 -0.70 1.81
N VAL A 49 -15.49 -0.69 0.48
CA VAL A 49 -14.32 -1.12 -0.31
C VAL A 49 -13.12 -0.19 -0.13
N GLU A 50 -13.33 1.12 -0.14
CA GLU A 50 -12.23 2.09 0.00
C GLU A 50 -11.63 2.10 1.42
N ALA A 51 -12.47 1.96 2.46
CA ALA A 51 -12.00 1.84 3.84
C ALA A 51 -11.26 0.52 4.10
N LEU A 52 -11.67 -0.56 3.43
CA LEU A 52 -10.98 -1.85 3.47
C LEU A 52 -9.62 -1.77 2.78
N LEU A 53 -9.56 -1.24 1.55
CA LEU A 53 -8.32 -1.03 0.78
C LEU A 53 -7.32 -0.19 1.56
N TYR A 54 -7.77 0.87 2.22
CA TYR A 54 -6.92 1.70 3.08
C TYR A 54 -6.32 0.90 4.24
N ARG A 55 -7.13 0.13 4.99
CA ARG A 55 -6.65 -0.71 6.09
C ARG A 55 -5.68 -1.79 5.63
N VAL A 56 -5.95 -2.44 4.49
CA VAL A 56 -5.09 -3.45 3.88
C VAL A 56 -3.74 -2.83 3.48
N THR A 57 -3.76 -1.62 2.93
CA THR A 57 -2.54 -0.89 2.55
C THR A 57 -1.69 -0.57 3.75
N VAL A 58 -2.30 -0.04 4.82
CA VAL A 58 -1.58 0.26 6.07
C VAL A 58 -0.94 -1.01 6.62
N LEU A 59 -1.66 -2.14 6.65
CA LEU A 59 -1.11 -3.42 7.09
C LEU A 59 0.06 -3.88 6.21
N LEU A 60 -0.08 -3.80 4.88
CA LEU A 60 0.98 -4.16 3.93
C LEU A 60 2.23 -3.26 4.08
N ILE A 61 2.04 -1.96 4.30
CA ILE A 61 3.15 -1.02 4.54
C ILE A 61 3.91 -1.41 5.80
N VAL A 62 3.19 -1.72 6.89
CA VAL A 62 3.82 -2.11 8.15
C VAL A 62 4.63 -3.41 7.98
N LEU A 63 4.08 -4.40 7.28
CA LEU A 63 4.79 -5.65 6.99
C LEU A 63 6.03 -5.42 6.11
N PHE A 64 5.92 -4.59 5.07
CA PHE A 64 7.03 -4.26 4.18
C PHE A 64 8.19 -3.59 4.95
N ILE A 65 7.88 -2.61 5.81
CA ILE A 65 8.89 -1.92 6.63
C ILE A 65 9.53 -2.89 7.63
N ALA A 66 8.74 -3.76 8.27
CA ALA A 66 9.26 -4.74 9.22
C ALA A 66 10.22 -5.75 8.55
N ASP A 67 9.87 -6.22 7.35
CA ASP A 67 10.70 -7.13 6.56
C ASP A 67 12.00 -6.46 6.10
N ALA A 68 11.90 -5.25 5.55
CA ALA A 68 13.06 -4.44 5.17
C ALA A 68 14.02 -4.18 6.35
N LEU A 69 13.47 -3.90 7.53
CA LEU A 69 14.27 -3.71 8.75
C LEU A 69 14.94 -5.02 9.20
N ALA A 70 14.25 -6.16 9.10
CA ALA A 70 14.81 -7.47 9.42
C ALA A 70 15.99 -7.81 8.49
N ILE A 71 15.85 -7.54 7.20
CA ILE A 71 16.94 -7.70 6.21
C ILE A 71 18.11 -6.80 6.56
N ALA A 72 17.88 -5.52 6.86
CA ALA A 72 18.94 -4.57 7.19
C ALA A 72 19.73 -4.99 8.45
N VAL A 73 19.04 -5.45 9.50
CA VAL A 73 19.69 -5.89 10.75
C VAL A 73 20.45 -7.20 10.57
N ILE A 74 19.91 -8.15 9.81
CA ILE A 74 20.54 -9.45 9.59
C ILE A 74 21.68 -9.35 8.57
N GLY A 75 21.54 -8.52 7.54
CA GLY A 75 22.57 -8.26 6.54
C GLY A 75 23.73 -7.40 7.05
N SER A 76 23.56 -6.71 8.19
CA SER A 76 24.64 -5.98 8.87
C SER A 76 25.52 -6.89 9.75
N LYS A 77 25.24 -8.20 9.81
CA LYS A 77 26.07 -9.21 10.48
C LYS A 77 26.88 -10.00 9.47
#